data_AF-A0AAW9BVH1-F1
#
_entry.id   AF-A0AAW9BVH1-F1
#
_cell.length_a   1.000
_cell.length_b   1.000
_cell.length_c   1.000
_cell.angle_alpha   90.00
_cell.angle_beta   90.00
_cell.angle_gamma   90.00
#
_symmetry.space_group_name_H-M   'P 1'
#
loop_
_entity.id
_entity.type
_entity.pdbx_description
1 polymer ?
#
loop_
_entity_poly.entity_id
_entity_poly.type
_entity_poly.pdbx_seq_one_letter_code
_entity_poly.pdbx_strand_id
1 'polypeptide(L)' 'MKAVICGAVLTMAISLPTVAQEELKGCDAKAFALEQQIEYATVQGNQKRIDGLKRALAAIEDEC' A
#
# COMPACT_ATOMS: atom_id res chain seq x y z
N MET A 1 42.11 27.08 -28.69
CA MET A 1 41.93 27.69 -27.35
C MET A 1 40.75 26.99 -26.69
N LYS A 2 40.98 26.38 -25.52
CA LYS A 2 39.99 25.57 -24.78
C LYS A 2 38.95 26.50 -24.13
N ALA A 3 37.69 26.38 -24.52
CA ALA A 3 36.59 26.96 -23.75
C ALA A 3 36.24 25.98 -22.63
N VAL A 4 36.79 26.22 -21.43
CA VAL A 4 36.38 25.54 -20.20
C VAL A 4 35.09 26.19 -19.75
N ILE A 5 33.96 25.56 -20.09
CA ILE A 5 32.65 25.98 -19.61
C ILE A 5 32.48 25.34 -18.23
N CYS A 6 32.80 26.10 -17.19
CA CYS A 6 32.47 25.79 -15.80
C CYS A 6 30.96 25.78 -15.62
N GLY A 7 30.32 24.65 -15.94
CA GLY A 7 28.93 24.40 -15.58
C GLY A 7 28.86 23.98 -14.11
N ALA A 8 28.63 24.93 -13.21
CA ALA A 8 28.24 24.65 -11.84
C ALA A 8 26.86 23.96 -11.87
N VAL A 9 26.85 22.62 -11.85
CA VAL A 9 25.62 21.84 -11.72
C VAL A 9 25.11 21.99 -10.30
N LEU A 10 24.16 22.92 -10.11
CA LEU A 10 23.44 23.11 -8.87
C LEU A 10 22.55 21.87 -8.64
N THR A 11 23.03 20.93 -7.83
CA THR A 11 22.25 19.77 -7.38
C THR A 11 21.23 20.24 -6.36
N MET A 12 20.04 20.59 -6.85
CA MET A 12 18.87 20.85 -6.01
C MET A 12 18.47 19.52 -5.35
N ALA A 13 18.91 19.29 -4.11
CA ALA A 13 18.52 18.13 -3.32
C ALA A 13 17.04 18.28 -2.90
N ILE A 14 16.15 17.70 -3.68
CA ILE A 14 14.73 17.59 -3.32
C ILE A 14 14.65 16.59 -2.16
N SER A 15 14.55 17.10 -0.93
CA SER A 15 14.28 16.30 0.25
C SER A 15 12.80 15.92 0.22
N LEU A 16 12.48 14.74 -0.31
CA LEU A 16 11.12 14.21 -0.22
C LEU A 16 10.84 13.86 1.24
N PRO A 17 9.69 14.28 1.81
CA PRO A 17 9.31 13.83 3.13
C PRO A 17 9.10 12.32 3.07
N THR A 18 9.90 11.58 3.82
CA THR A 18 9.64 10.17 4.09
C THR A 18 8.41 10.12 4.99
N VAL A 19 7.25 9.83 4.40
CA VAL A 19 6.06 9.48 5.16
C VAL A 19 6.32 8.11 5.75
N ALA A 20 6.65 8.08 7.05
CA ALA A 20 6.68 6.85 7.84
C ALA A 20 5.24 6.32 7.91
N GLN A 21 4.88 5.45 6.97
CA GLN A 21 3.66 4.67 7.07
C GLN A 21 3.90 3.65 8.18
N GLU A 22 3.12 3.74 9.25
CA GLU A 22 3.11 2.72 10.28
C GLU A 22 2.72 1.40 9.61
N GLU A 23 3.67 0.47 9.50
CA GLU A 23 3.44 -0.76 8.78
C GLU A 23 2.46 -1.60 9.59
N LEU A 24 1.26 -1.83 9.05
CA LEU A 24 0.30 -2.74 9.65
C LEU A 24 0.96 -4.11 9.84
N LYS A 25 0.83 -4.67 11.04
CA LYS A 25 1.35 -6.01 11.39
C LYS A 25 0.23 -6.90 11.88
N GLY A 26 0.52 -8.20 11.99
CA GLY A 26 -0.37 -9.15 12.65
C GLY A 26 -1.78 -9.19 12.03
N CYS A 27 -2.81 -9.13 12.88
CA CYS A 27 -4.20 -9.21 12.46
C CYS A 27 -4.64 -8.00 11.63
N ASP A 28 -4.20 -6.79 11.98
CA ASP A 28 -4.59 -5.58 11.25
C ASP A 28 -4.11 -5.61 9.79
N ALA A 29 -2.89 -6.10 9.56
CA ALA A 29 -2.36 -6.30 8.21
C ALA A 29 -3.21 -7.28 7.39
N LYS A 30 -3.66 -8.37 8.04
CA LYS A 30 -4.47 -9.40 7.39
C LYS A 30 -5.89 -8.92 7.12
N ALA A 31 -6.51 -8.23 8.07
CA ALA A 31 -7.83 -7.64 7.90
C ALA A 31 -7.82 -6.63 6.74
N PHE A 32 -6.86 -5.70 6.73
CA PHE A 32 -6.68 -4.73 5.66
C PHE A 32 -6.49 -5.38 4.28
N ALA A 33 -5.72 -6.48 4.21
CA ALA A 33 -5.54 -7.22 2.97
C ALA A 33 -6.82 -7.94 2.49
N LEU A 34 -7.68 -8.39 3.40
CA LEU A 34 -8.98 -8.97 3.04
C LEU A 34 -9.97 -7.91 2.59
N GLU A 35 -10.01 -6.75 3.24
CA GLU A 35 -10.88 -5.63 2.86
C GLU A 35 -10.61 -5.17 1.42
N GLN A 36 -9.34 -4.98 1.05
CA GLN A 36 -8.95 -4.64 -0.33
C GLN A 36 -9.40 -5.71 -1.34
N GLN A 37 -9.33 -6.99 -0.96
CA GLN A 37 -9.80 -8.07 -1.82
C GLN A 37 -11.32 -8.12 -1.93
N ILE A 38 -12.06 -7.75 -0.88
CA ILE A 38 -13.52 -7.62 -0.91
C ILE A 38 -13.92 -6.52 -1.87
N GLU A 39 -13.25 -5.36 -1.80
CA GLU A 39 -13.49 -4.25 -2.73
C GLU A 39 -13.25 -4.67 -4.17
N TYR A 40 -12.11 -5.31 -4.45
CA TYR A 40 -11.81 -5.85 -5.77
C TYR A 40 -12.86 -6.86 -6.26
N ALA A 41 -13.25 -7.82 -5.41
CA ALA A 41 -14.26 -8.83 -5.76
C ALA A 41 -15.66 -8.22 -5.96
N THR A 42 -15.96 -7.12 -5.27
CA THR A 42 -17.19 -6.33 -5.42
C THR A 42 -17.27 -5.70 -6.79
N VAL A 43 -16.18 -5.07 -7.25
CA VAL A 43 -16.08 -4.51 -8.62
C VAL A 43 -16.29 -5.60 -9.68
N GLN A 44 -15.84 -6.83 -9.42
CA GLN A 44 -16.02 -7.97 -10.32
C GLN A 44 -17.41 -8.63 -10.25
N GLY A 45 -18.26 -8.27 -9.28
CA GLY A 45 -19.53 -8.96 -9.04
C GLY A 45 -19.36 -10.43 -8.61
N ASN A 46 -18.20 -10.80 -8.06
CA ASN A 46 -17.91 -12.19 -7.70
C ASN A 46 -18.42 -12.53 -6.29
N GLN A 47 -19.74 -12.74 -6.18
CA GLN A 47 -20.40 -12.92 -4.88
C GLN A 47 -19.83 -14.07 -4.04
N LYS A 48 -19.52 -15.22 -4.68
CA LYS A 48 -18.94 -16.37 -3.96
C LYS A 48 -17.61 -16.03 -3.30
N ARG A 49 -16.77 -15.25 -3.99
CA ARG A 49 -15.49 -14.80 -3.44
C ARG A 49 -15.70 -13.79 -2.32
N ILE A 50 -16.62 -12.83 -2.50
CA ILE A 50 -16.97 -11.85 -1.47
C ILE A 50 -17.40 -12.56 -0.18
N ASP A 51 -18.28 -13.56 -0.29
CA ASP A 51 -18.78 -14.29 0.88
C ASP A 51 -17.66 -15.07 1.60
N GLY A 52 -16.74 -15.66 0.84
CA GLY A 52 -15.56 -16.33 1.40
C GLY A 52 -14.62 -15.37 2.13
N LEU A 53 -14.35 -14.21 1.54
CA LEU A 53 -13.48 -13.19 2.14
C LEU A 53 -14.11 -12.59 3.40
N LYS A 54 -15.43 -12.35 3.42
CA LYS A 54 -16.14 -11.87 4.62
C LYS A 54 -16.09 -12.87 5.77
N ARG A 55 -16.22 -14.17 5.50
CA ARG A 55 -16.05 -15.21 6.53
C ARG A 55 -14.62 -15.23 7.09
N ALA A 56 -13.62 -15.07 6.23
CA ALA A 56 -12.23 -15.00 6.66
C ALA A 56 -11.94 -13.76 7.49
N LEU A 57 -12.54 -12.61 7.15
CA LEU A 57 -12.41 -11.38 7.92
C LEU A 57 -13.01 -11.54 9.33
N ALA A 58 -14.24 -12.06 9.41
CA ALA A 58 -14.90 -12.33 10.68
C ALA A 58 -14.12 -13.31 11.57
N ALA A 59 -13.43 -14.30 10.97
CA ALA A 59 -12.56 -15.21 11.74
C ALA A 59 -11.33 -14.49 12.32
N ILE A 60 -10.74 -13.54 11.60
CA ILE A 60 -9.64 -12.73 12.14
C ILE A 60 -10.12 -11.85 13.29
N GLU A 61 -11.32 -11.26 13.18
CA GLU A 61 -11.93 -10.45 14.24
C GLU A 61 -12.33 -11.24 15.49
N ASP A 62 -12.42 -12.57 15.40
CA ASP A 62 -12.74 -13.46 16.53
C ASP A 62 -11.48 -14.05 17.18
N GLU A 63 -10.42 -14.27 16.38
CA GLU A 63 -9.14 -14.84 16.83
C GLU A 63 -8.12 -13.79 17.30
N CYS A 64 -8.42 -12.51 17.05
CA CYS A 64 -7.73 -11.34 17.58
C CYS A 64 -8.72 -10.50 18.41
#